data_AF-A0A9R1BT93-F1
#
_entry.id   AF-A0A9R1BT93-F1
#
_cell.length_a   1.000
_cell.length_b   1.000
_cell.length_c   1.000
_cell.angle_alpha   90.00
_cell.angle_beta   90.00
_cell.angle_gamma   90.00
#
_symmetry.space_group_name_H-M   'P 1'
#
loop_
_entity.id
_entity.type
_entity.pdbx_description
1 polymer ?
#
loop_
_entity_poly.entity_id
_entity_poly.type
_entity_poly.pdbx_seq_one_letter_code
_entity_poly.pdbx_strand_id
1 'polypeptide(L)'
;MKYFQPVLTPTILIGNSLYWSYVLGGACIIEFDLDTQRLALIEPTPNAYAHDDTVFAVMPAEDGGLGLIVVLGFGAQLWKWKAGVRHDDATWVLGRTVELDKLLPLGAAGKRKPLALVGFDEENNVTLVRTSCGIFLVHLQSMTFKRLCNSGSARDIHIYNAFSSFYDADDFL
;
A
#
# COMPACT_ATOMS: atom_id res chain seq x y z
N MET A 1 -10.46 18.03 16.36
CA MET A 1 -9.16 17.33 16.36
C MET A 1 -9.30 16.16 15.38
N LYS A 2 -8.75 16.27 14.17
CA LYS A 2 -8.78 15.17 13.19
C LYS A 2 -7.72 14.17 13.63
N TYR A 3 -8.13 12.98 14.08
CA TYR A 3 -7.21 11.89 14.35
C TYR A 3 -6.63 11.44 13.00
N PHE A 4 -5.44 11.91 12.66
CA PHE A 4 -4.59 11.21 11.69
C PHE A 4 -4.23 9.90 12.36
N GLN A 5 -4.93 8.81 12.01
CA GLN A 5 -4.41 7.50 12.35
C GLN A 5 -3.13 7.33 11.54
N PRO A 6 -1.95 7.18 12.16
CA PRO A 6 -0.76 6.81 11.41
C PRO A 6 -1.07 5.48 10.75
N VAL A 7 -1.28 5.50 9.43
CA VAL A 7 -1.33 4.29 8.64
C VAL A 7 0.11 3.82 8.60
N LEU A 8 0.51 3.00 9.55
CA LEU A 8 1.72 2.20 9.43
C LEU A 8 1.44 1.24 8.28
N THR A 9 1.86 1.64 7.09
CA THR A 9 1.88 0.74 5.93
C THR A 9 2.91 -0.34 6.20
N PRO A 10 2.64 -1.60 5.82
CA PRO A 10 3.62 -2.66 6.00
C PRO A 10 4.96 -2.29 5.35
N THR A 11 6.05 -2.67 6.00
CA THR A 11 7.38 -2.62 5.41
C THR A 11 7.47 -3.69 4.34
N ILE A 12 8.05 -3.36 3.19
CA ILE A 12 8.16 -4.24 2.04
C ILE A 12 9.62 -4.48 1.67
N LEU A 13 9.99 -5.73 1.44
CA LEU A 13 11.32 -6.10 0.95
C LEU A 13 11.31 -6.21 -0.58
N ILE A 14 12.14 -5.41 -1.26
CA ILE A 14 12.32 -5.49 -2.71
C ILE A 14 13.81 -5.57 -3.01
N GLY A 15 14.24 -6.67 -3.61
CA GLY A 15 15.66 -6.95 -3.78
C GLY A 15 16.37 -7.00 -2.42
N ASN A 16 17.28 -6.06 -2.19
CA ASN A 16 18.08 -5.97 -0.96
C ASN A 16 17.70 -4.76 -0.07
N SER A 17 16.56 -4.12 -0.34
CA SER A 17 16.15 -2.92 0.37
C SER A 17 14.77 -3.08 0.99
N LEU A 18 14.63 -2.59 2.23
CA LEU A 18 13.34 -2.46 2.91
C LEU A 18 12.74 -1.08 2.60
N TYR A 19 11.45 -1.06 2.29
CA TYR A 19 10.72 0.15 1.95
C TYR A 19 9.47 0.31 2.80
N TRP A 20 9.15 1.52 3.24
CA TRP A 20 7.87 1.82 3.88
C TRP A 20 7.43 3.25 3.60
N SER A 21 6.12 3.47 3.57
CA SER A 21 5.54 4.80 3.42
C SER A 21 5.48 5.51 4.76
N TYR A 22 5.73 6.83 4.74
CA TYR A 22 5.66 7.67 5.91
C TYR A 22 4.83 8.93 5.61
N VAL A 23 3.82 9.16 6.45
CA VAL A 23 2.81 10.22 6.29
C VAL A 23 2.64 10.98 7.62
N LEU A 24 3.66 11.72 8.03
CA LEU A 24 3.65 12.53 9.26
C LEU A 24 4.47 13.80 9.02
N GLY A 25 3.80 14.94 8.80
CA GLY A 25 4.44 16.22 8.48
C GLY A 25 4.92 16.36 7.02
N GLY A 26 4.65 15.35 6.19
CA GLY A 26 4.98 15.24 4.78
C GLY A 26 4.75 13.81 4.28
N ALA A 27 4.80 13.60 2.98
CA ALA A 27 4.69 12.28 2.35
C ALA A 27 6.07 11.87 1.81
N CYS A 28 6.64 10.79 2.35
CA CYS A 28 7.87 10.21 1.83
C CYS A 28 7.81 8.69 1.82
N ILE A 29 8.69 8.09 1.03
CA ILE A 29 9.02 6.67 1.08
C ILE A 29 10.41 6.57 1.67
N ILE A 30 10.56 5.74 2.70
CA ILE A 30 11.85 5.48 3.30
C ILE A 30 12.38 4.18 2.71
N GLU A 31 13.63 4.23 2.24
CA GLU A 31 14.40 3.07 1.80
C GLU A 31 15.50 2.78 2.83
N PHE A 32 15.68 1.52 3.17
CA PHE A 32 16.81 1.04 3.95
C PHE A 32 17.51 -0.10 3.21
N ASP A 33 18.71 0.18 2.71
CA ASP A 33 19.56 -0.77 2.01
C ASP A 33 20.28 -1.67 3.02
N LEU A 34 20.08 -2.99 2.91
CA LEU A 34 20.56 -3.97 3.89
C LEU A 34 22.09 -4.17 3.85
N ASP A 35 22.72 -4.03 2.68
CA ASP A 35 24.16 -4.24 2.50
C ASP A 35 24.98 -3.09 3.08
N THR A 36 24.58 -1.88 2.73
CA THR A 36 25.27 -0.63 3.11
C THR A 36 24.78 -0.08 4.45
N GLN A 37 23.65 -0.60 4.95
CA GLN A 37 22.98 -0.13 6.17
C GLN A 37 22.65 1.37 6.11
N ARG A 38 22.26 1.86 4.93
CA ARG A 38 21.97 3.28 4.70
C ARG A 38 20.49 3.51 4.49
N LEU A 39 20.05 4.66 5.00
CA LEU A 39 18.68 5.14 4.82
C LEU A 39 18.65 6.22 3.75
N ALA A 40 17.71 6.10 2.83
CA ALA A 40 17.42 7.09 1.81
C ALA A 40 15.94 7.48 1.86
N LEU A 41 15.65 8.68 1.36
CA LEU A 41 14.29 9.18 1.21
C LEU A 41 13.98 9.30 -0.27
N ILE A 42 12.87 8.67 -0.67
CA ILE A 42 12.32 8.73 -2.02
C ILE A 42 11.05 9.56 -1.96
N GLU A 43 10.97 10.58 -2.81
CA GLU A 43 9.74 11.35 -2.96
C GLU A 43 8.68 10.49 -3.67
N PRO A 44 7.46 10.38 -3.14
CA PRO A 44 6.38 9.69 -3.83
C PRO A 44 5.91 10.55 -5.01
N THR A 45 5.13 9.94 -5.91
CA THR A 45 4.47 10.69 -6.99
C THR A 45 3.68 11.89 -6.44
N PRO A 46 3.61 13.04 -7.14
CA PRO A 46 2.84 14.20 -6.67
C PRO A 46 1.38 13.90 -6.33
N ASN A 47 0.81 12.88 -6.97
CA ASN A 47 -0.54 12.43 -6.70
C ASN A 47 -0.72 11.87 -5.27
N ALA A 48 0.34 11.39 -4.62
CA ALA A 48 0.30 10.80 -3.28
C ALA A 48 -0.04 11.80 -2.16
N TYR A 49 0.03 13.09 -2.44
CA TYR A 49 -0.29 14.17 -1.52
C TYR A 49 -1.15 15.27 -2.18
N ALA A 50 -1.87 14.92 -3.25
CA ALA A 50 -2.72 15.87 -3.98
C ALA A 50 -3.98 16.28 -3.21
N HIS A 51 -4.51 15.39 -2.35
CA HIS A 51 -5.73 15.63 -1.57
C HIS A 51 -5.61 15.08 -0.14
N ASP A 52 -6.31 15.71 0.80
CA ASP A 52 -6.34 15.34 2.24
C ASP A 52 -6.79 13.90 2.51
N ASP A 53 -7.54 13.29 1.59
CA ASP A 53 -8.05 11.92 1.67
C ASP A 53 -7.23 10.91 0.86
N THR A 54 -6.10 11.34 0.31
CA THR A 54 -5.19 10.47 -0.43
C THR A 54 -4.51 9.50 0.53
N VAL A 55 -4.49 8.22 0.16
CA VAL A 55 -3.71 7.21 0.86
C VAL A 55 -2.75 6.57 -0.13
N PHE A 56 -1.50 6.42 0.25
CA PHE A 56 -0.53 5.68 -0.55
C PHE A 56 0.19 4.64 0.30
N ALA A 57 0.68 3.60 -0.38
CA ALA A 57 1.53 2.58 0.23
C ALA A 57 2.53 2.07 -0.81
N VAL A 58 3.73 1.74 -0.36
CA VAL A 58 4.68 0.96 -1.18
C VAL A 58 4.06 -0.40 -1.49
N MET A 59 4.38 -0.94 -2.66
CA MET A 59 4.08 -2.32 -3.08
C MET A 59 5.16 -2.81 -4.06
N PRO A 60 5.34 -4.11 -4.27
CA PRO A 60 6.05 -4.62 -5.44
C PRO A 60 5.32 -4.18 -6.72
N ALA A 61 6.06 -3.68 -7.70
CA ALA A 61 5.55 -3.42 -9.04
C ALA A 61 5.35 -4.74 -9.81
N GLU A 62 4.59 -4.70 -10.90
CA GLU A 62 4.32 -5.89 -11.74
C GLU A 62 5.59 -6.51 -12.35
N ASP A 63 6.65 -5.72 -12.49
CA ASP A 63 7.98 -6.16 -12.95
C ASP A 63 8.91 -6.57 -11.78
N GLY A 64 8.38 -6.67 -10.55
CA GLY A 64 9.12 -7.02 -9.34
C GLY A 64 9.96 -5.89 -8.77
N GLY A 65 9.94 -4.70 -9.39
CA GLY A 65 10.63 -3.52 -8.88
C GLY A 65 9.85 -2.76 -7.81
N LEU A 66 10.35 -1.59 -7.42
CA LEU A 66 9.66 -0.72 -6.48
C LEU A 66 8.38 -0.14 -7.10
N GLY A 67 7.26 -0.33 -6.41
CA GLY A 67 5.94 0.15 -6.81
C GLY A 67 5.27 0.99 -5.73
N LEU A 68 4.24 1.73 -6.14
CA LEU A 68 3.46 2.59 -5.27
C LEU A 68 1.99 2.52 -5.68
N ILE A 69 1.11 2.19 -4.74
CA ILE A 69 -0.33 2.35 -4.91
C ILE A 69 -0.76 3.68 -4.32
N VAL A 70 -1.49 4.48 -5.09
CA VAL A 70 -2.08 5.75 -4.65
C VAL A 70 -3.59 5.67 -4.81
N VAL A 71 -4.32 5.82 -3.71
CA VAL A 71 -5.78 5.79 -3.67
C VAL A 71 -6.30 7.22 -3.59
N LEU A 72 -7.09 7.60 -4.58
CA LEU A 72 -7.71 8.92 -4.73
C LEU A 72 -9.23 8.73 -4.81
N GLY A 73 -9.95 9.15 -3.76
CA GLY A 73 -11.38 8.89 -3.61
C GLY A 73 -11.68 7.38 -3.58
N PHE A 74 -12.22 6.86 -4.68
CA PHE A 74 -12.53 5.43 -4.85
C PHE A 74 -11.81 4.79 -6.04
N GLY A 75 -10.79 5.45 -6.59
CA GLY A 75 -9.89 4.88 -7.59
C GLY A 75 -8.51 4.60 -6.99
N ALA A 76 -7.76 3.71 -7.62
CA ALA A 76 -6.36 3.46 -7.30
C ALA A 76 -5.48 3.60 -8.54
N GLN A 77 -4.33 4.23 -8.39
CA GLN A 77 -3.28 4.34 -9.38
C GLN A 77 -2.09 3.49 -8.94
N LEU A 78 -1.62 2.62 -9.83
CA LEU A 78 -0.44 1.78 -9.62
C LEU A 78 0.72 2.39 -10.39
N TRP A 79 1.72 2.84 -9.65
CA TRP A 79 2.93 3.46 -10.16
C TRP A 79 4.09 2.52 -9.98
N LYS A 80 5.06 2.63 -10.88
CA LYS A 80 6.33 1.92 -10.77
C LYS A 80 7.49 2.88 -10.80
N TRP A 81 8.50 2.57 -10.01
CA TRP A 81 9.75 3.29 -10.00
C TRP A 81 10.56 2.90 -11.23
N LYS A 82 10.83 3.87 -12.09
CA LYS A 82 11.70 3.69 -13.23
C LYS A 82 13.06 4.29 -12.90
N ALA A 83 14.05 3.43 -12.70
CA ALA A 83 15.42 3.88 -12.55
C ALA A 83 15.88 4.57 -13.85
N GLY A 84 16.50 5.73 -13.68
CA GLY A 84 17.11 6.48 -14.75
C GLY A 84 18.46 5.90 -15.18
N VAL A 85 18.99 6.34 -16.34
CA VAL A 85 20.39 6.04 -16.71
C VAL A 85 21.33 6.86 -15.84
N ARG A 86 20.92 8.09 -15.48
CA ARG A 86 21.58 8.94 -14.51
C ARG A 86 20.81 8.93 -13.18
N HIS A 87 21.48 9.33 -12.12
CA HIS A 87 20.91 9.33 -10.76
C HIS A 87 19.71 10.28 -10.61
N ASP A 88 19.64 11.33 -11.42
CA ASP A 88 18.56 12.33 -11.47
C ASP A 88 17.42 11.97 -12.43
N ASP A 89 17.59 10.92 -13.25
CA ASP A 89 16.60 10.49 -14.24
C ASP A 89 15.56 9.50 -13.64
N ALA A 90 15.69 9.14 -12.37
CA ALA A 90 14.78 8.19 -11.72
C ALA A 90 13.42 8.84 -11.42
N THR A 91 12.33 8.19 -11.82
CA THR A 91 11.00 8.78 -11.70
C THR A 91 9.88 7.76 -11.58
N TRP A 92 8.73 8.20 -11.07
CA TRP A 92 7.50 7.41 -11.04
C TRP A 92 6.82 7.42 -12.39
N VAL A 93 6.48 6.24 -12.90
CA VAL A 93 5.69 6.07 -14.12
C VAL A 93 4.36 5.41 -13.77
N LEU A 94 3.26 6.02 -14.21
CA LEU A 94 1.93 5.43 -14.05
C LEU A 94 1.84 4.17 -14.90
N GLY A 95 1.64 3.02 -14.26
CA GLY A 95 1.41 1.75 -14.95
C GLY A 95 -0.07 1.57 -15.27
N ARG A 96 -0.92 1.63 -14.24
CA ARG A 96 -2.34 1.29 -14.37
C ARG A 96 -3.23 2.12 -13.44
N THR A 97 -4.48 2.31 -13.81
CA THR A 97 -5.54 2.82 -12.92
C THR A 97 -6.64 1.78 -12.74
N VAL A 98 -7.21 1.74 -11.55
CA VAL A 98 -8.23 0.78 -11.11
C VAL A 98 -9.40 1.55 -10.51
N GLU A 99 -10.62 1.23 -10.95
CA GLU A 99 -11.86 1.79 -10.41
C GLU A 99 -12.35 0.89 -9.26
N LEU A 100 -11.89 1.15 -8.04
CA LEU A 100 -12.21 0.31 -6.89
C LEU A 100 -13.69 0.40 -6.49
N ASP A 101 -14.41 1.46 -6.88
CA ASP A 101 -15.86 1.58 -6.68
C ASP A 101 -16.70 0.62 -7.54
N LYS A 102 -16.18 0.22 -8.70
CA LYS A 102 -16.81 -0.81 -9.56
C LYS A 102 -16.49 -2.22 -9.07
N LEU A 103 -15.39 -2.38 -8.34
CA LEU A 103 -14.95 -3.66 -7.81
C LEU A 103 -15.53 -3.94 -6.42
N LEU A 104 -15.46 -2.97 -5.51
CA LEU A 104 -15.73 -3.16 -4.10
C LEU A 104 -17.10 -2.62 -3.68
N PRO A 105 -17.79 -3.31 -2.75
CA PRO A 105 -18.97 -2.74 -2.13
C PRO A 105 -18.57 -1.56 -1.23
N LEU A 106 -19.02 -0.37 -1.63
CA LEU A 106 -18.81 0.89 -0.90
C LEU A 106 -20.00 1.29 -0.02
N GLY A 107 -21.12 0.58 -0.13
CA GLY A 107 -22.36 0.92 0.56
C GLY A 107 -23.06 2.14 -0.04
N ALA A 108 -24.10 2.61 0.65
CA ALA A 108 -24.91 3.75 0.22
C ALA A 108 -24.06 5.02 0.07
N ALA A 109 -24.30 5.80 -1.00
CA ALA A 109 -23.48 6.96 -1.36
C ALA A 109 -23.24 7.93 -0.20
N GLY A 110 -24.28 8.28 0.57
CA GLY A 110 -24.17 9.19 1.72
C GLY A 110 -23.50 8.61 2.98
N LYS A 111 -23.09 7.33 2.96
CA LYS A 111 -22.40 6.64 4.07
C LYS A 111 -21.00 6.16 3.69
N ARG A 112 -20.54 6.47 2.47
CA ARG A 112 -19.19 6.11 2.03
C ARG A 112 -18.16 6.86 2.86
N LYS A 113 -17.04 6.20 3.12
CA LYS A 113 -15.86 6.77 3.77
C LYS A 113 -14.68 6.63 2.82
N PRO A 114 -13.64 7.50 2.94
CA PRO A 114 -12.39 7.28 2.23
C PRO A 114 -11.87 5.87 2.42
N LEU A 115 -11.31 5.31 1.35
CA LEU A 115 -10.67 4.01 1.39
C LEU A 115 -9.38 4.09 2.21
N ALA A 116 -9.05 3.02 2.91
CA ALA A 116 -7.75 2.90 3.58
C ALA A 116 -7.06 1.61 3.15
N LEU A 117 -5.75 1.72 2.91
CA LEU A 117 -4.87 0.58 2.71
C LEU A 117 -4.41 0.10 4.09
N VAL A 118 -4.66 -1.15 4.42
CA VAL A 118 -4.38 -1.69 5.77
C VAL A 118 -3.32 -2.80 5.77
N GLY A 119 -2.86 -3.20 4.59
CA GLY A 119 -1.84 -4.22 4.41
C GLY A 119 -1.61 -4.57 2.95
N PHE A 120 -0.48 -5.21 2.69
CA PHE A 120 -0.11 -5.81 1.41
C PHE A 120 0.47 -7.19 1.69
N ASP A 121 0.14 -8.15 0.83
CA ASP A 121 0.71 -9.48 0.80
C ASP A 121 1.67 -9.55 -0.40
N GLU A 122 2.97 -9.56 -0.07
CA GLU A 122 4.06 -9.58 -1.05
C GLU A 122 3.98 -10.78 -1.99
N GLU A 123 3.73 -11.97 -1.44
CA GLU A 123 3.80 -13.21 -2.19
C GLU A 123 2.61 -13.38 -3.14
N ASN A 124 1.43 -12.94 -2.70
CA ASN A 124 0.20 -13.15 -3.45
C ASN A 124 -0.23 -11.92 -4.27
N ASN A 125 0.52 -10.80 -4.19
CA ASN A 125 0.18 -9.53 -4.84
C ASN A 125 -1.25 -9.05 -4.51
N VAL A 126 -1.61 -9.16 -3.23
CA VAL A 126 -2.94 -8.81 -2.72
C VAL A 126 -2.84 -7.64 -1.77
N THR A 127 -3.68 -6.63 -1.99
CA THR A 127 -3.80 -5.48 -1.08
C THR A 127 -5.04 -5.62 -0.22
N LEU A 128 -4.93 -5.27 1.07
CA LEU A 128 -6.10 -5.14 1.93
C LEU A 128 -6.65 -3.72 1.88
N VAL A 129 -7.90 -3.62 1.48
CA VAL A 129 -8.64 -2.36 1.37
C VAL A 129 -9.78 -2.36 2.38
N ARG A 130 -9.81 -1.33 3.23
CA ARG A 130 -10.95 -1.04 4.11
C ARG A 130 -11.94 -0.12 3.40
N THR A 131 -13.20 -0.53 3.43
CA THR A 131 -14.36 0.29 3.01
C THR A 131 -15.31 0.49 4.20
N SER A 132 -16.38 1.25 3.98
CA SER A 132 -17.50 1.38 4.93
C SER A 132 -18.20 0.03 5.22
N CYS A 133 -18.04 -0.97 4.34
CA CYS A 133 -18.71 -2.26 4.41
C CYS A 133 -17.87 -3.35 5.08
N GLY A 134 -16.56 -3.14 5.24
CA GLY A 134 -15.66 -4.16 5.78
C GLY A 134 -14.22 -4.04 5.25
N ILE A 135 -13.45 -5.10 5.44
CA ILE A 135 -12.10 -5.25 4.89
C ILE A 135 -12.12 -6.30 3.79
N PHE A 136 -11.44 -6.00 2.70
CA PHE A 136 -11.42 -6.81 1.49
C PHE A 136 -9.97 -7.08 1.09
N LEU A 137 -9.67 -8.33 0.77
CA LEU A 137 -8.51 -8.70 -0.03
C LEU A 137 -8.81 -8.33 -1.47
N VAL A 138 -7.92 -7.57 -2.10
CA VAL A 138 -8.03 -7.12 -3.49
C VAL A 138 -6.82 -7.61 -4.25
N HIS A 139 -7.05 -8.50 -5.20
CA HIS A 139 -6.01 -8.95 -6.10
C HIS A 139 -5.96 -8.00 -7.30
N LEU A 140 -4.98 -7.11 -7.31
CA LEU A 140 -4.92 -5.98 -8.26
C LEU A 140 -4.76 -6.44 -9.73
N GLN A 141 -4.03 -7.53 -9.95
CA GLN A 141 -3.81 -8.05 -11.31
C GLN A 141 -5.07 -8.68 -11.91
N SER A 142 -5.68 -9.64 -11.22
CA SER A 142 -6.89 -10.35 -11.65
C SER A 142 -8.19 -9.54 -11.47
N MET A 143 -8.13 -8.41 -10.77
CA MET A 143 -9.29 -7.58 -10.43
C MET A 143 -10.37 -8.38 -9.72
N THR A 144 -9.95 -9.26 -8.82
CA THR A 144 -10.86 -10.03 -7.96
C THR A 144 -10.74 -9.56 -6.52
N PHE A 145 -11.79 -9.80 -5.73
CA PHE A 145 -11.76 -9.46 -4.32
C PHE A 145 -12.43 -10.54 -3.47
N LYS A 146 -12.02 -10.60 -2.21
CA LYS A 146 -12.61 -11.46 -1.18
C LYS A 146 -12.86 -10.63 0.07
N ARG A 147 -14.07 -10.67 0.61
CA ARG A 147 -14.35 -10.05 1.92
C ARG A 147 -13.70 -10.87 3.02
N LEU A 148 -12.91 -10.21 3.88
CA LEU A 148 -12.34 -10.82 5.07
C LEU A 148 -13.25 -10.64 6.28
N CYS A 149 -13.76 -9.43 6.50
CA CYS A 149 -14.62 -9.15 7.64
C CYS A 149 -15.64 -8.05 7.32
N ASN A 150 -16.75 -8.03 8.06
CA ASN A 150 -17.78 -6.99 7.93
C ASN A 150 -17.38 -5.73 8.70
N SER A 151 -18.04 -4.60 8.41
CA SER A 151 -17.74 -3.31 9.04
C SER A 151 -17.81 -3.29 10.57
N GLY A 152 -18.65 -4.11 11.18
CA GLY A 152 -18.74 -4.25 12.64
C GLY A 152 -17.47 -4.82 13.28
N SER A 153 -16.89 -5.84 12.64
CA SER A 153 -15.65 -6.51 13.06
C SER A 153 -14.37 -5.82 12.58
N ALA A 154 -14.48 -4.85 11.67
CA ALA A 154 -13.34 -4.18 11.06
C ALA A 154 -12.76 -3.02 11.89
N ARG A 155 -13.43 -2.63 12.99
CA ARG A 155 -13.09 -1.43 13.77
C ARG A 155 -11.76 -1.54 14.51
N ASP A 156 -11.38 -2.75 14.91
CA ASP A 156 -10.23 -3.00 15.78
C ASP A 156 -8.99 -3.48 15.01
N ILE A 157 -9.11 -3.68 13.70
CA ILE A 157 -7.97 -4.06 12.86
C ILE A 157 -7.26 -2.77 12.47
N HIS A 158 -6.03 -2.53 12.91
CA HIS A 158 -5.29 -1.31 12.52
C HIS A 158 -4.20 -1.60 11.49
N ILE A 159 -3.58 -2.78 11.58
CA ILE A 159 -2.48 -3.20 10.72
C ILE A 159 -2.67 -4.68 10.43
N TYR A 160 -2.47 -5.08 9.17
CA TYR A 160 -2.39 -6.47 8.76
C TYR A 160 -1.06 -6.71 8.07
N ASN A 161 -0.27 -7.62 8.64
CA ASN A 161 0.94 -8.15 8.01
C ASN A 161 0.61 -9.57 7.56
N ALA A 162 0.57 -9.80 6.25
CA ALA A 162 0.49 -11.15 5.73
C ALA A 162 1.86 -11.80 5.93
N PHE A 163 1.92 -12.91 6.65
CA PHE A 163 3.10 -13.76 6.70
C PHE A 163 2.71 -15.09 6.09
N SER A 164 3.52 -15.57 5.15
CA SER A 164 3.36 -16.87 4.51
C SER A 164 3.74 -18.03 5.43
N SER A 165 4.68 -17.78 6.35
CA SER A 165 5.10 -18.69 7.40
C SER A 165 5.56 -17.92 8.63
N PHE A 166 5.37 -18.52 9.81
CA PHE A 166 6.08 -18.11 11.02
C PHE A 166 7.18 -19.14 11.27
N TYR A 167 8.38 -18.69 11.55
CA TYR A 167 9.44 -19.56 12.06
C TYR A 167 9.27 -19.63 13.57
N ASP A 168 8.99 -20.82 14.10
CA ASP A 168 9.11 -21.05 15.53
C ASP A 168 10.58 -21.31 15.87
N ALA A 169 11.01 -20.86 17.05
CA ALA A 169 12.40 -20.97 17.49
C ALA A 169 12.91 -22.42 17.57
N ASP A 170 12.01 -23.41 17.46
CA ASP A 170 12.31 -24.84 17.48
C ASP A 170 12.69 -25.41 16.09
N ASP A 171 12.56 -24.65 15.00
CA ASP A 171 12.88 -25.12 13.63
C ASP A 171 14.39 -25.10 13.30
N PHE A 172 15.25 -24.90 14.30
CA PHE A 172 16.72 -24.89 14.17
C PHE A 172 17.44 -26.01 14.94
N LEU A 173 16.77 -27.13 15.24
CA LEU A 173 17.38 -28.32 15.86
C LEU A 173 17.54 -29.51 14.91
#